data_AF-A0A674ICB4-F1
#
_entry.id   AF-A0A674ICB4-F1
#
_cell.length_a   1.000
_cell.length_b   1.000
_cell.length_c   1.000
_cell.angle_alpha   90.00
_cell.angle_beta   90.00
_cell.angle_gamma   90.00
#
_symmetry.space_group_name_H-M   'P 1'
#
loop_
_entity.id
_entity.type
_entity.pdbx_description
1 polymer ?
#
loop_
_entity_poly.entity_id
_entity_poly.type
_entity_poly.pdbx_seq_one_letter_code
_entity_poly.pdbx_strand_id
1 'polypeptide(L)'
;MPVPRNSKTTGSKQLRPGKTGAVENVRPEKEESFQAKRSPSSPQGAPKKRSAFGDITNVRRQHCCRDWGEEACGGAGWARFLSESTRKTPPAEAPVDPKLVPKNDPVPEEPVPAIEDIDKEQLGDPYASAEYAKEIFNYMKEREEKFLLPNYMENQHDISRDMRAILVDWMVEVQENFELNHETLYLAVKLVDHYLVEVVSMRDKLQLIGSTAILIASKFEERCPPCVDDFLYICDDAYKREELIAMEMSILRTLKFDINVPIPYRFLRRFAKCAHASMETLTLARFICEMTLPEYDYVQESASKLAASCLLLALKMKSLGGWSPTLEYYSGYSSQELHPLVKRLNFLLTYQHDDKLKAVRTKYSHRVFFEVAKSAPMDMLKLEVALKS
;
A
#
# COMPACT_ATOMS: atom_id res chain seq x y z
N MET A 1 -42.66 -14.80 -32.83
CA MET A 1 -43.62 -14.00 -33.63
C MET A 1 -43.17 -12.54 -33.62
N PRO A 2 -42.57 -12.01 -34.70
CA PRO A 2 -42.15 -10.61 -34.78
C PRO A 2 -42.87 -9.83 -35.90
N VAL A 3 -43.49 -8.68 -35.62
CA VAL A 3 -44.01 -7.72 -36.63
C VAL A 3 -44.28 -6.35 -35.94
N PRO A 4 -44.19 -5.17 -36.60
CA PRO A 4 -43.06 -4.61 -37.36
C PRO A 4 -42.79 -3.10 -37.09
N ARG A 5 -41.71 -2.58 -37.69
CA ARG A 5 -41.46 -1.14 -37.96
C ARG A 5 -42.34 -0.60 -39.09
N ASN A 6 -42.76 0.67 -38.95
CA ASN A 6 -43.10 1.65 -39.99
C ASN A 6 -42.95 3.04 -39.36
N SER A 7 -42.64 4.17 -40.01
CA SER A 7 -42.19 4.55 -41.36
C SER A 7 -41.83 6.04 -41.27
N LYS A 8 -40.89 6.51 -42.11
CA LYS A 8 -40.42 7.90 -42.20
C LYS A 8 -41.56 8.89 -42.56
N THR A 9 -41.46 10.13 -42.07
CA THR A 9 -41.98 11.32 -42.77
C THR A 9 -41.03 12.51 -42.60
N THR A 10 -40.77 13.16 -43.72
CA THR A 10 -39.96 14.35 -43.97
C THR A 10 -40.75 15.63 -43.75
N GLY A 11 -40.12 16.71 -43.27
CA GLY A 11 -40.77 18.03 -43.21
C GLY A 11 -39.87 19.19 -42.76
N SER A 12 -39.18 19.81 -43.72
CA SER A 12 -39.01 21.26 -43.94
C SER A 12 -38.61 22.24 -42.78
N LYS A 13 -37.51 22.96 -43.02
CA LYS A 13 -37.02 24.18 -42.34
C LYS A 13 -38.00 25.36 -42.42
N GLN A 14 -38.05 26.20 -41.38
CA GLN A 14 -38.22 27.66 -41.52
C GLN A 14 -37.59 28.43 -40.35
N LEU A 15 -37.01 29.59 -40.66
CA LEU A 15 -36.25 30.49 -39.79
C LEU A 15 -37.07 31.72 -39.37
N ARG A 16 -36.94 32.11 -38.07
CA ARG A 16 -36.90 33.48 -37.46
C ARG A 16 -38.13 34.43 -37.63
N PRO A 17 -38.35 35.46 -36.75
CA PRO A 17 -37.38 36.28 -36.00
C PRO A 17 -37.71 36.55 -34.51
N GLY A 18 -36.79 37.18 -33.79
CA GLY A 18 -36.96 37.56 -32.37
C GLY A 18 -37.25 39.04 -32.15
N LYS A 19 -37.66 39.39 -30.91
CA LYS A 19 -37.14 40.52 -30.09
C LYS A 19 -37.86 40.64 -28.73
N THR A 20 -37.03 40.80 -27.69
CA THR A 20 -37.16 41.64 -26.47
C THR A 20 -38.34 41.47 -25.49
N GLY A 21 -38.01 40.97 -24.30
CA GLY A 21 -37.98 41.80 -23.08
C GLY A 21 -39.19 41.76 -22.14
N ALA A 22 -39.05 41.07 -20.99
CA ALA A 22 -39.55 41.52 -19.69
C ALA A 22 -38.88 40.72 -18.57
N VAL A 23 -38.50 41.46 -17.53
CA VAL A 23 -37.75 41.03 -16.34
C VAL A 23 -38.74 40.52 -15.31
N GLU A 24 -38.50 39.33 -14.73
CA GLU A 24 -39.04 38.98 -13.41
C GLU A 24 -38.05 38.10 -12.65
N ASN A 25 -37.66 38.59 -11.47
CA ASN A 25 -36.71 37.99 -10.55
C ASN A 25 -37.31 36.75 -9.89
N VAL A 26 -36.72 35.58 -10.15
CA VAL A 26 -36.90 34.38 -9.31
C VAL A 26 -35.50 33.91 -8.89
N ARG A 27 -35.26 33.92 -7.57
CA ARG A 27 -34.04 33.39 -6.95
C ARG A 27 -34.03 31.86 -7.09
N PRO A 28 -32.95 31.22 -7.58
CA PRO A 28 -32.84 29.78 -7.46
C PRO A 28 -32.18 29.42 -6.13
N GLU A 29 -32.79 28.45 -5.47
CA GLU A 29 -32.28 27.74 -4.31
C GLU A 29 -30.92 27.12 -4.65
N LYS A 30 -29.95 27.24 -3.73
CA LYS A 30 -28.65 26.58 -3.84
C LYS A 30 -28.82 25.11 -3.50
N GLU A 31 -28.80 24.25 -4.52
CA GLU A 31 -28.44 22.84 -4.35
C GLU A 31 -26.95 22.77 -3.98
N GLU A 32 -26.66 22.52 -2.70
CA GLU A 32 -25.30 22.17 -2.26
C GLU A 32 -25.01 20.72 -2.65
N SER A 33 -24.29 20.55 -3.77
CA SER A 33 -23.70 19.27 -4.14
C SER A 33 -22.61 18.91 -3.13
N PHE A 34 -22.78 17.82 -2.40
CA PHE A 34 -21.73 17.21 -1.57
C PHE A 34 -20.57 16.75 -2.46
N GLN A 35 -19.50 17.56 -2.52
CA GLN A 35 -18.23 17.14 -3.09
C GLN A 35 -17.47 16.31 -2.04
N ALA A 36 -17.32 15.02 -2.31
CA ALA A 36 -16.33 14.17 -1.63
C ALA A 36 -14.94 14.78 -1.83
N LYS A 37 -14.27 15.11 -0.72
CA LYS A 37 -12.96 15.76 -0.69
C LYS A 37 -11.91 14.86 -1.36
N ARG A 38 -11.50 15.23 -2.58
CA ARG A 38 -10.33 14.64 -3.26
C ARG A 38 -9.06 15.03 -2.50
N SER A 39 -8.09 14.12 -2.48
CA SER A 39 -6.71 14.45 -2.09
C SER A 39 -6.19 15.57 -3.00
N PRO A 40 -5.37 16.51 -2.50
CA PRO A 40 -4.88 17.60 -3.34
C PRO A 40 -3.89 17.02 -4.38
N SER A 41 -4.16 17.24 -5.66
CA SER A 41 -3.28 16.86 -6.78
C SER A 41 -2.26 17.96 -7.09
N SER A 42 -1.13 17.56 -7.66
CA SER A 42 -0.03 18.46 -8.09
C SER A 42 -0.44 19.23 -9.35
N PRO A 43 -0.07 20.51 -9.52
CA PRO A 43 -0.41 21.25 -10.73
C PRO A 43 0.68 21.03 -11.78
N GLN A 44 0.39 20.35 -12.89
CA GLN A 44 1.22 20.45 -14.11
C GLN A 44 0.45 20.05 -15.38
N GLY A 45 0.81 20.72 -16.49
CA GLY A 45 0.15 20.62 -17.80
C GLY A 45 0.37 19.29 -18.54
N ALA A 46 -0.06 19.26 -19.82
CA ALA A 46 -0.21 18.06 -20.65
C ALA A 46 0.89 16.99 -20.48
N PRO A 47 0.54 15.68 -20.59
CA PRO A 47 1.48 14.58 -20.37
C PRO A 47 2.77 14.76 -21.19
N LYS A 48 3.92 14.56 -20.54
CA LYS A 48 5.23 14.60 -21.20
C LYS A 48 5.67 13.17 -21.55
N LYS A 49 6.14 12.95 -22.78
CA LYS A 49 6.74 11.68 -23.23
C LYS A 49 7.95 11.32 -22.35
N ARG A 50 8.03 10.09 -21.86
CA ARG A 50 9.20 9.58 -21.11
C ARG A 50 9.35 8.07 -21.25
N SER A 51 10.44 7.63 -21.87
CA SER A 51 10.89 6.23 -21.74
C SER A 51 11.34 5.97 -20.29
N ALA A 52 10.88 4.86 -19.70
CA ALA A 52 11.36 4.36 -18.41
C ALA A 52 12.85 4.05 -18.44
N PHE A 53 13.37 3.78 -19.64
CA PHE A 53 14.72 3.34 -19.88
C PHE A 53 15.33 4.14 -21.04
N GLY A 54 16.16 5.15 -20.74
CA GLY A 54 17.09 5.69 -21.74
C GLY A 54 18.27 4.72 -21.90
N ASP A 55 18.46 4.16 -23.10
CA ASP A 55 19.54 3.25 -23.51
C ASP A 55 20.20 2.41 -22.37
N ILE A 56 19.58 1.28 -22.01
CA ILE A 56 20.10 0.33 -21.00
C ILE A 56 21.33 -0.47 -21.50
N THR A 57 22.02 -0.03 -22.55
CA THR A 57 23.20 -0.74 -23.06
C THR A 57 24.42 -0.63 -22.15
N ASN A 58 24.37 0.15 -21.06
CA ASN A 58 25.53 0.43 -20.22
C ASN A 58 25.41 0.19 -18.70
N VAL A 59 24.44 -0.63 -18.24
CA VAL A 59 24.53 -1.15 -16.86
C VAL A 59 25.50 -2.34 -16.86
N ARG A 60 26.80 -2.04 -16.70
CA ARG A 60 27.84 -3.04 -16.45
C ARG A 60 27.45 -3.84 -15.20
N ARG A 61 27.46 -5.17 -15.32
CA ARG A 61 27.39 -6.12 -14.19
C ARG A 61 28.42 -5.71 -13.14
N GLN A 62 27.97 -5.13 -12.04
CA GLN A 62 28.73 -5.11 -10.80
C GLN A 62 28.11 -6.18 -9.91
N HIS A 63 28.70 -7.37 -9.95
CA HIS A 63 28.47 -8.37 -8.93
C HIS A 63 28.85 -7.74 -7.58
N CYS A 64 27.89 -7.59 -6.69
CA CYS A 64 28.16 -7.59 -5.26
C CYS A 64 27.20 -8.60 -4.63
N CYS A 65 27.54 -9.89 -4.74
CA CYS A 65 27.08 -10.86 -3.76
C CYS A 65 27.77 -10.49 -2.45
N ARG A 66 26.99 -10.13 -1.42
CA ARG A 66 27.43 -10.31 -0.05
C ARG A 66 26.58 -11.42 0.55
N ASP A 67 27.19 -12.59 0.57
CA ASP A 67 26.80 -13.68 1.48
C ASP A 67 26.77 -13.13 2.90
N TRP A 68 25.68 -13.41 3.61
CA TRP A 68 25.64 -13.27 5.05
C TRP A 68 26.41 -14.46 5.64
N GLY A 69 27.73 -14.29 5.74
CA GLY A 69 28.61 -15.21 6.45
C GLY A 69 28.34 -15.13 7.96
N GLU A 70 27.95 -16.26 8.53
CA GLU A 70 28.15 -16.57 9.94
C GLU A 70 29.63 -16.46 10.29
N GLU A 71 29.97 -15.70 11.34
CA GLU A 71 31.12 -15.93 12.21
C GLU A 71 30.96 -15.03 13.46
N ALA A 72 30.61 -15.63 14.60
CA ALA A 72 31.53 -16.17 15.60
C ALA A 72 31.93 -15.13 16.67
N CYS A 73 31.18 -15.12 17.77
CA CYS A 73 31.71 -14.82 19.10
C CYS A 73 31.70 -16.13 19.90
N GLY A 74 32.83 -16.83 19.92
CA GLY A 74 33.06 -17.97 20.79
C GLY A 74 33.44 -17.51 22.20
N GLY A 75 32.95 -18.21 23.22
CA GLY A 75 33.32 -17.92 24.60
C GLY A 75 32.59 -18.70 25.68
N ALA A 76 32.71 -20.03 25.64
CA ALA A 76 32.74 -20.96 26.77
C ALA A 76 31.60 -20.98 27.83
N GLY A 77 31.10 -22.19 28.05
CA GLY A 77 30.85 -22.67 29.41
C GLY A 77 29.42 -23.09 29.70
N TRP A 78 29.05 -24.30 29.30
CA TRP A 78 28.38 -25.30 30.17
C TRP A 78 27.85 -26.49 29.35
N ALA A 79 28.62 -27.57 29.32
CA ALA A 79 28.10 -28.89 29.00
C ALA A 79 28.92 -29.92 29.79
N ARG A 80 28.41 -30.31 30.95
CA ARG A 80 28.86 -31.50 31.66
C ARG A 80 27.76 -31.97 32.61
N PHE A 81 27.56 -33.28 32.60
CA PHE A 81 26.71 -34.10 33.47
C PHE A 81 25.26 -34.33 33.04
N LEU A 82 25.11 -35.29 32.12
CA LEU A 82 24.03 -36.27 32.19
C LEU A 82 24.67 -37.67 32.27
N SER A 83 24.58 -38.30 33.44
CA SER A 83 24.66 -39.76 33.62
C SER A 83 23.84 -40.14 34.86
N GLU A 84 22.94 -41.10 34.63
CA GLU A 84 22.42 -42.14 35.52
C GLU A 84 21.91 -41.77 36.92
N SER A 85 20.66 -42.12 37.22
CA SER A 85 20.35 -43.47 37.74
C SER A 85 19.00 -43.52 38.48
N THR A 86 18.25 -44.57 38.15
CA THR A 86 17.35 -45.39 38.99
C THR A 86 16.12 -44.83 39.74
N ARG A 87 14.99 -45.47 39.37
CA ARG A 87 13.77 -45.75 40.13
C ARG A 87 13.91 -45.72 41.65
N LYS A 88 13.02 -45.00 42.33
CA LYS A 88 12.34 -45.46 43.57
C LYS A 88 10.94 -44.82 43.69
N THR A 89 9.93 -45.65 43.86
CA THR A 89 8.57 -45.33 44.34
C THR A 89 8.60 -45.01 45.84
N PRO A 90 7.82 -44.03 46.35
CA PRO A 90 7.50 -43.93 47.76
C PRO A 90 6.12 -44.53 48.10
N PRO A 91 5.86 -44.83 49.40
CA PRO A 91 4.75 -45.66 49.85
C PRO A 91 3.47 -44.87 50.15
N ALA A 92 2.39 -45.61 50.33
CA ALA A 92 1.06 -45.14 50.71
C ALA A 92 1.01 -44.58 52.14
N GLU A 93 0.27 -43.49 52.33
CA GLU A 93 -0.21 -43.00 53.64
C GLU A 93 -1.72 -42.72 53.62
N ALA A 94 -2.30 -42.84 54.81
CA ALA A 94 -3.71 -43.02 55.16
C ALA A 94 -4.56 -41.72 55.11
N PRO A 95 -5.90 -41.77 55.32
CA PRO A 95 -6.82 -40.69 54.98
C PRO A 95 -6.80 -39.57 56.02
N VAL A 96 -6.82 -38.32 55.55
CA VAL A 96 -6.94 -37.11 56.37
C VAL A 96 -8.25 -36.40 56.05
N ASP A 97 -9.02 -36.08 57.10
CA ASP A 97 -10.32 -35.40 57.07
C ASP A 97 -10.33 -34.08 56.26
N PRO A 98 -11.47 -33.71 55.65
CA PRO A 98 -11.57 -32.54 54.79
C PRO A 98 -11.53 -31.24 55.62
N LYS A 99 -10.41 -30.52 55.55
CA LYS A 99 -10.34 -29.12 55.99
C LYS A 99 -10.96 -28.22 54.92
N LEU A 100 -11.89 -27.37 55.38
CA LEU A 100 -12.59 -26.32 54.63
C LEU A 100 -11.62 -25.46 53.81
N VAL A 101 -11.84 -25.42 52.50
CA VAL A 101 -11.19 -24.49 51.56
C VAL A 101 -11.74 -23.08 51.83
N PRO A 102 -10.89 -22.05 52.04
CA PRO A 102 -11.37 -20.68 52.06
C PRO A 102 -11.85 -20.30 50.66
N LYS A 103 -13.06 -19.74 50.56
CA LYS A 103 -13.58 -19.15 49.32
C LYS A 103 -12.61 -18.07 48.87
N ASN A 104 -12.01 -18.24 47.69
CA ASN A 104 -11.32 -17.16 47.01
C ASN A 104 -12.36 -16.10 46.65
N ASP A 105 -12.17 -14.89 47.17
CA ASP A 105 -12.90 -13.72 46.68
C ASP A 105 -12.61 -13.54 45.18
N PRO A 106 -13.60 -13.15 44.36
CA PRO A 106 -13.37 -12.88 42.96
C PRO A 106 -12.37 -11.72 42.83
N VAL A 107 -11.26 -11.99 42.15
CA VAL A 107 -10.30 -10.98 41.71
C VAL A 107 -11.09 -9.92 40.92
N PRO A 108 -10.97 -8.62 41.23
CA PRO A 108 -11.60 -7.59 40.43
C PRO A 108 -11.10 -7.70 38.99
N GLU A 109 -11.99 -8.02 38.05
CA GLU A 109 -11.69 -7.87 36.63
C GLU A 109 -11.37 -6.39 36.40
N GLU A 110 -10.11 -6.10 36.09
CA GLU A 110 -9.74 -4.77 35.64
C GLU A 110 -10.61 -4.43 34.41
N PRO A 111 -11.26 -3.26 34.37
CA PRO A 111 -12.10 -2.90 33.24
C PRO A 111 -11.24 -2.85 31.99
N VAL A 112 -11.50 -3.77 31.06
CA VAL A 112 -10.89 -3.79 29.74
C VAL A 112 -11.05 -2.39 29.15
N PRO A 113 -9.96 -1.70 28.76
CA PRO A 113 -10.07 -0.34 28.26
C PRO A 113 -11.06 -0.34 27.09
N ALA A 114 -12.12 0.46 27.22
CA ALA A 114 -13.17 0.52 26.23
C ALA A 114 -12.57 0.92 24.88
N ILE A 115 -12.46 -0.03 23.96
CA ILE A 115 -11.92 0.21 22.62
C ILE A 115 -12.86 1.19 21.92
N GLU A 116 -12.28 2.27 21.39
CA GLU A 116 -13.03 3.28 20.66
C GLU A 116 -13.68 2.70 19.40
N ASP A 117 -14.97 2.94 19.22
CA ASP A 117 -15.65 2.72 17.95
C ASP A 117 -15.36 3.90 17.01
N ILE A 118 -14.36 3.70 16.16
CA ILE A 118 -13.91 4.72 15.22
C ILE A 118 -14.89 4.92 14.06
N ASP A 119 -15.86 4.03 13.83
CA ASP A 119 -16.80 4.12 12.70
C ASP A 119 -18.14 4.76 13.06
N LYS A 120 -18.40 4.94 14.37
CA LYS A 120 -19.62 5.52 14.91
C LYS A 120 -20.05 6.84 14.23
N GLU A 121 -19.11 7.75 13.99
CA GLU A 121 -19.40 9.06 13.39
C GLU A 121 -19.88 8.97 11.93
N GLN A 122 -19.58 7.86 11.24
CA GLN A 122 -19.83 7.68 9.81
C GLN A 122 -21.03 6.78 9.51
N LEU A 123 -21.77 6.33 10.53
CA LEU A 123 -22.96 5.46 10.37
C LEU A 123 -24.05 6.07 9.48
N GLY A 124 -24.15 7.40 9.43
CA GLY A 124 -25.13 8.10 8.59
C GLY A 124 -24.65 8.41 7.16
N ASP A 125 -23.38 8.14 6.83
CA ASP A 125 -22.81 8.44 5.51
C ASP A 125 -22.92 7.20 4.60
N PRO A 126 -23.80 7.23 3.57
CA PRO A 126 -23.96 6.09 2.65
C PRO A 126 -22.70 5.81 1.82
N TYR A 127 -21.73 6.72 1.77
CA TYR A 127 -20.46 6.52 1.08
C TYR A 127 -19.36 5.92 1.97
N ALA A 128 -19.57 5.85 3.29
CA ALA A 128 -18.56 5.38 4.24
C ALA A 128 -18.65 3.87 4.53
N SER A 129 -19.81 3.26 4.31
CA SER A 129 -20.07 1.83 4.62
C SER A 129 -19.63 1.44 6.03
N ALA A 130 -19.85 2.33 7.00
CA ALA A 130 -19.33 2.21 8.37
C ALA A 130 -19.76 0.92 9.06
N GLU A 131 -20.99 0.46 8.79
CA GLU A 131 -21.55 -0.79 9.35
C GLU A 131 -20.83 -2.07 8.90
N TYR A 132 -20.10 -2.02 7.78
CA TYR A 132 -19.32 -3.14 7.25
C TYR A 132 -17.81 -2.91 7.35
N ALA A 133 -17.37 -1.77 7.88
CA ALA A 133 -15.96 -1.38 7.83
C ALA A 133 -15.07 -2.44 8.50
N LYS A 134 -15.48 -2.95 9.66
CA LYS A 134 -14.74 -3.98 10.38
C LYS A 134 -14.62 -5.27 9.57
N GLU A 135 -15.71 -5.76 9.02
CA GLU A 135 -15.77 -6.98 8.21
C GLU A 135 -14.93 -6.86 6.94
N ILE A 136 -14.99 -5.70 6.27
CA ILE A 136 -14.19 -5.40 5.08
C ILE A 136 -12.70 -5.49 5.41
N PHE A 137 -12.25 -4.85 6.48
CA PHE A 137 -10.82 -4.87 6.84
C PHE A 137 -10.36 -6.24 7.36
N ASN A 138 -11.22 -7.00 8.04
CA ASN A 138 -10.93 -8.39 8.40
C ASN A 138 -10.76 -9.27 7.16
N TYR A 139 -11.68 -9.17 6.20
CA TYR A 139 -11.58 -9.87 4.91
C TYR A 139 -10.32 -9.49 4.15
N MET A 140 -9.99 -8.19 4.09
CA MET A 140 -8.77 -7.74 3.42
C MET A 140 -7.51 -8.31 4.08
N LYS A 141 -7.48 -8.39 5.42
CA LYS A 141 -6.35 -8.96 6.17
C LYS A 141 -6.23 -10.47 5.93
N GLU A 142 -7.32 -11.22 5.97
CA GLU A 142 -7.31 -12.65 5.62
C GLU A 142 -6.86 -12.87 4.17
N ARG A 143 -7.35 -12.03 3.25
CA ARG A 143 -7.05 -12.14 1.83
C ARG A 143 -5.58 -11.86 1.51
N GLU A 144 -4.90 -10.99 2.26
CA GLU A 144 -3.53 -10.59 1.95
C GLU A 144 -2.54 -11.77 1.98
N GLU A 145 -2.84 -12.80 2.77
CA GLU A 145 -2.04 -14.03 2.86
C GLU A 145 -1.91 -14.74 1.51
N LYS A 146 -2.95 -14.67 0.65
CA LYS A 146 -2.94 -15.25 -0.70
C LYS A 146 -2.06 -14.48 -1.68
N PHE A 147 -1.70 -13.23 -1.33
CA PHE A 147 -0.95 -12.32 -2.18
C PHE A 147 0.45 -12.02 -1.62
N LEU A 148 0.94 -12.83 -0.68
CA LEU A 148 2.34 -12.77 -0.26
C LEU A 148 3.24 -13.23 -1.40
N LEU A 149 4.26 -12.40 -1.70
CA LEU A 149 5.20 -12.66 -2.79
C LEU A 149 6.38 -13.50 -2.29
N PRO A 150 6.81 -14.53 -3.04
CA PRO A 150 8.10 -15.17 -2.81
C PRO A 150 9.24 -14.25 -3.25
N ASN A 151 10.48 -14.62 -2.94
CA ASN A 151 11.65 -14.00 -3.56
C ASN A 151 11.77 -14.50 -5.02
N TYR A 152 11.06 -13.84 -5.93
CA TYR A 152 10.93 -14.28 -7.33
C TYR A 152 12.07 -13.82 -8.26
N MET A 153 12.86 -12.83 -7.85
CA MET A 153 13.93 -12.28 -8.69
C MET A 153 15.01 -13.31 -9.02
N GLU A 154 15.18 -14.36 -8.21
CA GLU A 154 16.12 -15.47 -8.49
C GLU A 154 15.73 -16.26 -9.75
N ASN A 155 14.45 -16.27 -10.10
CA ASN A 155 13.94 -16.91 -11.31
C ASN A 155 14.00 -15.98 -12.54
N GLN A 156 14.28 -14.69 -12.35
CA GLN A 156 14.37 -13.71 -13.43
C GLN A 156 15.83 -13.58 -13.90
N HIS A 157 16.14 -14.15 -15.07
CA HIS A 157 17.53 -14.21 -15.56
C HIS A 157 18.02 -12.92 -16.24
N ASP A 158 17.08 -12.10 -16.76
CA ASP A 158 17.39 -10.88 -17.51
C ASP A 158 16.88 -9.59 -16.85
N ILE A 159 16.15 -9.71 -15.73
CA ILE A 159 15.64 -8.58 -14.93
C ILE A 159 16.34 -8.63 -13.56
N SER A 160 16.85 -7.48 -13.11
CA SER A 160 17.43 -7.32 -11.77
C SER A 160 16.52 -6.53 -10.83
N ARG A 161 16.83 -6.57 -9.53
CA ARG A 161 16.18 -5.72 -8.51
C ARG A 161 16.28 -4.23 -8.88
N ASP A 162 17.43 -3.79 -9.39
CA ASP A 162 17.62 -2.40 -9.82
C ASP A 162 16.74 -2.02 -11.03
N MET A 163 16.58 -2.92 -12.01
CA MET A 163 15.69 -2.67 -13.15
C MET A 163 14.24 -2.53 -12.71
N ARG A 164 13.81 -3.34 -11.72
CA ARG A 164 12.49 -3.19 -11.10
C ARG A 164 12.38 -1.85 -10.38
N ALA A 165 13.38 -1.43 -9.62
CA ALA A 165 13.38 -0.15 -8.93
C ALA A 165 13.28 1.04 -9.91
N ILE A 166 14.01 1.00 -11.03
CA ILE A 166 13.92 1.98 -12.12
C ILE A 166 12.51 2.01 -12.74
N LEU A 167 11.92 0.82 -12.99
CA LEU A 167 10.55 0.75 -13.50
C LEU A 167 9.58 1.41 -12.52
N VAL A 168 9.65 1.08 -11.22
CA VAL A 168 8.72 1.61 -10.22
C VAL A 168 8.89 3.12 -10.04
N ASP A 169 10.11 3.65 -10.08
CA ASP A 169 10.35 5.10 -10.06
C ASP A 169 9.68 5.80 -11.27
N TRP A 170 9.80 5.23 -12.47
CA TRP A 170 9.05 5.69 -13.63
C TRP A 170 7.53 5.57 -13.45
N MET A 171 7.03 4.48 -12.86
CA MET A 171 5.59 4.30 -12.59
C MET A 171 5.04 5.39 -11.65
N VAL A 172 5.84 5.88 -10.70
CA VAL A 172 5.48 7.04 -9.86
C VAL A 172 5.33 8.30 -10.71
N GLU A 173 6.27 8.57 -11.63
CA GLU A 173 6.14 9.70 -12.55
C GLU A 173 4.90 9.59 -13.45
N VAL A 174 4.58 8.38 -13.93
CA VAL A 174 3.36 8.13 -14.72
C VAL A 174 2.10 8.41 -13.89
N GLN A 175 2.07 7.97 -12.63
CA GLN A 175 0.96 8.24 -11.72
C GLN A 175 0.77 9.74 -11.50
N GLU A 176 1.85 10.52 -11.33
CA GLU A 176 1.76 11.98 -11.24
C GLU A 176 1.28 12.64 -12.53
N ASN A 177 1.81 12.21 -13.69
CA ASN A 177 1.45 12.79 -14.99
C ASN A 177 -0.02 12.56 -15.38
N PHE A 178 -0.59 11.42 -14.99
CA PHE A 178 -2.01 11.12 -15.21
C PHE A 178 -2.91 11.48 -14.03
N GLU A 179 -2.35 12.04 -12.95
CA GLU A 179 -3.06 12.37 -11.72
C GLU A 179 -3.88 11.20 -11.14
N LEU A 180 -3.36 9.97 -11.25
CA LEU A 180 -4.06 8.77 -10.77
C LEU A 180 -4.09 8.74 -9.24
N ASN A 181 -5.03 8.00 -8.66
CA ASN A 181 -5.07 7.74 -7.23
C ASN A 181 -3.82 6.97 -6.78
N HIS A 182 -3.48 7.10 -5.49
CA HIS A 182 -2.33 6.39 -4.93
C HIS A 182 -2.59 4.88 -4.95
N GLU A 183 -3.82 4.46 -4.67
CA GLU A 183 -4.29 3.08 -4.77
C GLU A 183 -3.95 2.43 -6.12
N THR A 184 -4.12 3.17 -7.21
CA THR A 184 -3.80 2.74 -8.58
C THR A 184 -2.33 2.39 -8.74
N LEU A 185 -1.41 3.22 -8.20
CA LEU A 185 0.02 2.95 -8.22
C LEU A 185 0.38 1.70 -7.40
N TYR A 186 -0.12 1.60 -6.17
CA TYR A 186 0.16 0.44 -5.30
C TYR A 186 -0.33 -0.86 -5.95
N LEU A 187 -1.53 -0.84 -6.53
CA LEU A 187 -2.08 -1.99 -7.23
C LEU A 187 -1.23 -2.33 -8.47
N ALA A 188 -0.89 -1.35 -9.30
CA ALA A 188 -0.07 -1.58 -10.49
C ALA A 188 1.28 -2.23 -10.15
N VAL A 189 1.99 -1.75 -9.12
CA VAL A 189 3.26 -2.36 -8.68
C VAL A 189 3.04 -3.81 -8.23
N LYS A 190 1.98 -4.10 -7.47
CA LYS A 190 1.65 -5.48 -7.08
C LYS A 190 1.33 -6.37 -8.29
N LEU A 191 0.62 -5.86 -9.30
CA LEU A 191 0.35 -6.60 -10.54
C LEU A 191 1.63 -6.92 -11.31
N VAL A 192 2.59 -5.99 -11.37
CA VAL A 192 3.92 -6.24 -11.96
C VAL A 192 4.62 -7.38 -11.21
N ASP A 193 4.70 -7.29 -9.89
CA ASP A 193 5.41 -8.28 -9.08
C ASP A 193 4.76 -9.66 -9.19
N HIS A 194 3.44 -9.76 -9.06
CA HIS A 194 2.72 -11.03 -9.22
C HIS A 194 2.86 -11.62 -10.62
N TYR A 195 2.92 -10.80 -11.67
CA TYR A 195 3.16 -11.29 -13.02
C TYR A 195 4.59 -11.84 -13.18
N LEU A 196 5.59 -11.16 -12.61
CA LEU A 196 6.99 -11.58 -12.65
C LEU A 196 7.29 -12.79 -11.75
N VAL A 197 6.42 -13.14 -10.81
CA VAL A 197 6.49 -14.43 -10.11
C VAL A 197 6.24 -15.58 -11.07
N GLU A 198 5.25 -15.44 -11.95
CA GLU A 198 4.77 -16.51 -12.81
C GLU A 198 5.44 -16.55 -14.19
N VAL A 199 5.99 -15.42 -14.65
CA VAL A 199 6.50 -15.27 -16.03
C VAL A 199 7.94 -14.73 -16.04
N VAL A 200 8.88 -15.56 -16.47
CA VAL A 200 10.24 -15.12 -16.82
C VAL A 200 10.17 -14.14 -17.97
N SER A 201 10.61 -12.91 -17.73
CA SER A 201 10.45 -11.79 -18.65
C SER A 201 11.80 -11.20 -19.04
N MET A 202 11.88 -10.64 -20.25
CA MET A 202 13.08 -9.99 -20.77
C MET A 202 13.04 -8.49 -20.45
N ARG A 203 14.21 -7.87 -20.27
CA ARG A 203 14.32 -6.45 -19.87
C ARG A 203 13.62 -5.48 -20.82
N ASP A 204 13.59 -5.79 -22.11
CA ASP A 204 12.95 -4.98 -23.17
C ASP A 204 11.43 -4.95 -23.06
N LYS A 205 10.83 -5.93 -22.37
CA LYS A 205 9.40 -6.01 -22.08
C LYS A 205 9.00 -5.40 -20.74
N LEU A 206 9.97 -5.01 -19.90
CA LEU A 206 9.69 -4.58 -18.54
C LEU A 206 8.85 -3.30 -18.48
N GLN A 207 9.13 -2.31 -19.33
CA GLN A 207 8.30 -1.10 -19.41
C GLN A 207 6.89 -1.41 -19.96
N LEU A 208 6.76 -2.30 -20.96
CA LEU A 208 5.46 -2.74 -21.46
C LEU A 208 4.62 -3.39 -20.36
N ILE A 209 5.22 -4.25 -19.53
CA ILE A 209 4.57 -4.87 -18.37
C ILE A 209 4.11 -3.79 -17.38
N GLY A 210 4.99 -2.87 -16.99
CA GLY A 210 4.66 -1.80 -16.03
C GLY A 210 3.57 -0.86 -16.54
N SER A 211 3.67 -0.40 -17.79
CA SER A 211 2.66 0.46 -18.44
C SER A 211 1.29 -0.22 -18.48
N THR A 212 1.26 -1.49 -18.86
CA THR A 212 0.03 -2.29 -18.93
C THR A 212 -0.56 -2.56 -17.54
N ALA A 213 0.28 -2.78 -16.53
CA ALA A 213 -0.18 -2.95 -15.15
C ALA A 213 -0.85 -1.67 -14.62
N ILE A 214 -0.33 -0.48 -14.96
CA ILE A 214 -0.98 0.80 -14.63
C ILE A 214 -2.31 0.92 -15.37
N LEU A 215 -2.40 0.53 -16.66
CA LEU A 215 -3.66 0.53 -17.40
C LEU A 215 -4.72 -0.36 -16.71
N ILE A 216 -4.36 -1.59 -16.32
CA ILE A 216 -5.25 -2.53 -15.64
C ILE A 216 -5.70 -1.95 -14.29
N ALA A 217 -4.77 -1.47 -13.48
CA ALA A 217 -5.07 -0.87 -12.19
C ALA A 217 -5.97 0.37 -12.34
N SER A 218 -5.72 1.19 -13.37
CA SER A 218 -6.53 2.38 -13.64
C SER A 218 -7.96 2.00 -13.99
N LYS A 219 -8.16 0.99 -14.85
CA LYS A 219 -9.50 0.47 -15.17
C LYS A 219 -10.25 -0.07 -13.94
N PHE A 220 -9.51 -0.49 -12.92
CA PHE A 220 -10.07 -1.06 -11.69
C PHE A 220 -10.39 0.00 -10.63
N GLU A 221 -9.50 0.98 -10.44
CA GLU A 221 -9.58 1.95 -9.33
C GLU A 221 -10.10 3.33 -9.74
N GLU A 222 -9.92 3.74 -11.01
CA GLU A 222 -10.25 5.09 -11.45
C GLU A 222 -11.70 5.20 -11.92
N ARG A 223 -12.33 6.32 -11.57
CA ARG A 223 -13.63 6.69 -12.14
C ARG A 223 -13.53 6.89 -13.67
N CYS A 224 -12.43 7.49 -14.13
CA CYS A 224 -12.17 7.79 -15.53
C CYS A 224 -10.71 7.40 -15.86
N PRO A 225 -10.44 6.13 -16.19
CA PRO A 225 -9.08 5.69 -16.51
C PRO A 225 -8.57 6.32 -17.82
N PRO A 226 -7.24 6.55 -17.95
CA PRO A 226 -6.63 6.94 -19.23
C PRO A 226 -6.88 5.88 -20.31
N CYS A 227 -6.93 6.31 -21.57
CA CYS A 227 -7.15 5.42 -22.69
C CYS A 227 -5.84 4.75 -23.13
N VAL A 228 -5.94 3.72 -23.97
CA VAL A 228 -4.75 3.00 -24.49
C VAL A 228 -3.79 3.95 -25.21
N ASP A 229 -4.30 4.93 -25.96
CA ASP A 229 -3.45 5.89 -26.68
C ASP A 229 -2.61 6.76 -25.74
N ASP A 230 -3.12 7.08 -24.55
CA ASP A 230 -2.36 7.84 -23.55
C ASP A 230 -1.14 7.03 -23.07
N PHE A 231 -1.29 5.71 -22.91
CA PHE A 231 -0.19 4.82 -22.53
C PHE A 231 0.81 4.59 -23.66
N LEU A 232 0.36 4.54 -24.92
CA LEU A 232 1.27 4.50 -26.06
C LEU A 232 2.11 5.78 -26.13
N TYR A 233 1.46 6.93 -25.94
CA TYR A 233 2.11 8.23 -25.95
C TYR A 233 3.13 8.40 -24.81
N ILE A 234 2.78 8.01 -23.57
CA ILE A 234 3.71 8.17 -22.43
C ILE A 234 4.94 7.25 -22.56
N CYS A 235 4.77 6.09 -23.20
CA CYS A 235 5.85 5.18 -23.57
C CYS A 235 6.62 5.61 -24.83
N ASP A 236 6.48 6.87 -25.27
CA ASP A 236 7.13 7.43 -26.46
C ASP A 236 6.92 6.59 -27.73
N ASP A 237 5.72 6.04 -27.89
CA ASP A 237 5.35 5.22 -29.05
C ASP A 237 6.26 3.99 -29.26
N ALA A 238 6.97 3.55 -28.21
CA ALA A 238 7.88 2.40 -28.24
C ALA A 238 7.16 1.06 -28.52
N TYR A 239 5.84 1.04 -28.36
CA TYR A 239 5.00 -0.15 -28.50
C TYR A 239 3.83 0.12 -29.43
N LYS A 240 3.37 -0.91 -30.12
CA LYS A 240 2.12 -0.85 -30.88
C LYS A 240 0.92 -1.11 -29.97
N ARG A 241 -0.25 -0.61 -30.37
CA ARG A 241 -1.52 -0.86 -29.68
C ARG A 241 -1.76 -2.35 -29.44
N GLU A 242 -1.49 -3.18 -30.43
CA GLU A 242 -1.71 -4.62 -30.36
C GLU A 242 -0.80 -5.28 -29.33
N GLU A 243 0.43 -4.79 -29.15
CA GLU A 243 1.36 -5.29 -28.15
C GLU A 243 0.88 -4.98 -26.73
N LEU A 244 0.36 -3.76 -26.50
CA LEU A 244 -0.20 -3.36 -25.22
C LEU A 244 -1.45 -4.19 -24.86
N ILE A 245 -2.37 -4.37 -25.82
CA ILE A 245 -3.56 -5.19 -25.63
C ILE A 245 -3.20 -6.67 -25.40
N ALA A 246 -2.18 -7.19 -26.11
CA ALA A 246 -1.70 -8.55 -25.90
C ALA A 246 -1.09 -8.73 -24.51
N MET A 247 -0.31 -7.74 -24.03
CA MET A 247 0.22 -7.75 -22.67
C MET A 247 -0.90 -7.69 -21.62
N GLU A 248 -1.96 -6.90 -21.85
CA GLU A 248 -3.09 -6.81 -20.93
C GLU A 248 -3.77 -8.18 -20.77
N MET A 249 -4.03 -8.85 -21.90
CA MET A 249 -4.57 -10.21 -21.88
C MET A 249 -3.63 -11.20 -21.19
N SER A 250 -2.32 -11.06 -21.39
CA SER A 250 -1.31 -11.92 -20.74
C SER A 250 -1.37 -11.78 -19.22
N ILE A 251 -1.27 -10.55 -18.71
CA ILE A 251 -1.29 -10.26 -17.27
C ILE A 251 -2.58 -10.80 -16.64
N LEU A 252 -3.75 -10.47 -17.20
CA LEU A 252 -5.03 -10.89 -16.64
C LEU A 252 -5.21 -12.41 -16.64
N ARG A 253 -4.75 -13.12 -17.69
CA ARG A 253 -4.83 -14.58 -17.75
C ARG A 253 -3.88 -15.26 -16.78
N THR A 254 -2.63 -14.78 -16.70
CA THR A 254 -1.63 -15.29 -15.76
C THR A 254 -2.12 -15.15 -14.33
N LEU A 255 -2.68 -13.99 -13.97
CA LEU A 255 -3.24 -13.73 -12.64
C LEU A 255 -4.65 -14.29 -12.45
N LYS A 256 -5.18 -15.05 -13.43
CA LYS A 256 -6.51 -15.67 -13.38
C LYS A 256 -7.62 -14.68 -13.04
N PHE A 257 -7.46 -13.42 -13.48
CA PHE A 257 -8.33 -12.28 -13.16
C PHE A 257 -8.47 -11.97 -11.66
N ASP A 258 -7.65 -12.57 -10.79
CA ASP A 258 -7.64 -12.31 -9.36
C ASP A 258 -6.76 -11.10 -9.02
N ILE A 259 -7.19 -9.92 -9.49
CA ILE A 259 -6.43 -8.67 -9.42
C ILE A 259 -6.81 -7.77 -8.24
N ASN A 260 -7.76 -8.17 -7.40
CA ASN A 260 -8.13 -7.41 -6.21
C ASN A 260 -7.14 -7.69 -5.07
N VAL A 261 -5.93 -7.16 -5.20
CA VAL A 261 -4.81 -7.35 -4.27
C VAL A 261 -4.95 -6.38 -3.09
N PRO A 262 -4.94 -6.84 -1.82
CA PRO A 262 -4.87 -5.94 -0.67
C PRO A 262 -3.59 -5.08 -0.71
N ILE A 263 -3.76 -3.75 -0.67
CA ILE A 263 -2.65 -2.80 -0.76
C ILE A 263 -2.42 -2.06 0.57
N PRO A 264 -1.17 -1.71 0.92
CA PRO A 264 -0.84 -1.08 2.20
C PRO A 264 -1.60 0.21 2.46
N TYR A 265 -1.78 1.03 1.43
CA TYR A 265 -2.37 2.35 1.59
C TYR A 265 -3.84 2.32 2.10
N ARG A 266 -4.61 1.27 1.76
CA ARG A 266 -5.98 1.10 2.28
C ARG A 266 -5.98 0.84 3.79
N PHE A 267 -5.09 -0.04 4.29
CA PHE A 267 -4.89 -0.25 5.72
C PHE A 267 -4.35 0.99 6.42
N LEU A 268 -3.44 1.71 5.78
CA LEU A 268 -2.83 2.91 6.36
C LEU A 268 -3.89 3.98 6.66
N ARG A 269 -4.81 4.25 5.74
CA ARG A 269 -5.92 5.18 5.98
C ARG A 269 -6.79 4.78 7.17
N ARG A 270 -7.03 3.48 7.32
CA ARG A 270 -7.81 2.92 8.42
C ARG A 270 -7.09 3.11 9.76
N PHE A 271 -5.81 2.76 9.83
CA PHE A 271 -5.03 2.90 11.06
C PHE A 271 -4.79 4.36 11.42
N ALA A 272 -4.61 5.25 10.44
CA ALA A 272 -4.53 6.70 10.68
C ALA A 272 -5.81 7.24 11.34
N LYS A 273 -6.98 6.70 10.99
CA LYS A 273 -8.24 7.01 11.67
C LYS A 273 -8.22 6.56 13.13
N CYS A 274 -7.75 5.34 13.43
CA CYS A 274 -7.56 4.86 14.80
C CYS A 274 -6.64 5.77 15.64
N ALA A 275 -5.64 6.37 15.00
CA ALA A 275 -4.65 7.22 15.64
C ALA A 275 -5.07 8.70 15.73
N HIS A 276 -6.27 9.06 15.24
CA HIS A 276 -6.69 10.46 15.05
C HIS A 276 -5.63 11.30 14.32
N ALA A 277 -4.94 10.67 13.35
CA ALA A 277 -3.79 11.27 12.69
C ALA A 277 -4.21 12.41 11.78
N SER A 278 -3.46 13.51 11.84
CA SER A 278 -3.64 14.63 10.92
C SER A 278 -3.37 14.20 9.46
N MET A 279 -3.90 14.97 8.50
CA MET A 279 -3.61 14.73 7.08
C MET A 279 -2.12 14.78 6.76
N GLU A 280 -1.36 15.65 7.45
CA GLU A 280 0.09 15.72 7.31
C GLU A 280 0.76 14.43 7.81
N THR A 281 0.34 13.90 8.97
CA THR A 281 0.86 12.65 9.53
C THR A 281 0.54 11.45 8.62
N LEU A 282 -0.69 11.38 8.10
CA LEU A 282 -1.07 10.36 7.11
C LEU A 282 -0.23 10.49 5.83
N THR A 283 0.03 11.72 5.37
CA THR A 283 0.86 11.97 4.18
C THR A 283 2.30 11.56 4.42
N LEU A 284 2.85 11.81 5.61
CA LEU A 284 4.18 11.33 6.02
C LEU A 284 4.23 9.80 6.04
N ALA A 285 3.23 9.15 6.64
CA ALA A 285 3.18 7.68 6.65
C ALA A 285 3.03 7.10 5.23
N ARG A 286 2.27 7.76 4.35
CA ARG A 286 2.15 7.36 2.94
C ARG A 286 3.46 7.53 2.20
N PHE A 287 4.18 8.64 2.41
CA PHE A 287 5.52 8.85 1.88
C PHE A 287 6.45 7.70 2.26
N ILE A 288 6.52 7.33 3.54
CA ILE A 288 7.34 6.21 4.03
C ILE A 288 6.93 4.91 3.33
N CYS A 289 5.62 4.67 3.19
CA CYS A 289 5.10 3.48 2.52
C CYS A 289 5.33 3.48 0.99
N GLU A 290 5.45 4.64 0.35
CA GLU A 290 5.71 4.74 -1.10
C GLU A 290 7.21 4.60 -1.39
N MET A 291 8.06 5.04 -0.45
CA MET A 291 9.51 4.80 -0.49
C MET A 291 9.88 3.31 -0.53
N THR A 292 9.00 2.42 -0.08
CA THR A 292 9.25 0.97 -0.10
C THR A 292 8.89 0.33 -1.43
N LEU A 293 8.18 1.02 -2.34
CA LEU A 293 7.74 0.43 -3.61
C LEU A 293 8.93 0.06 -4.53
N PRO A 294 9.95 0.92 -4.73
CA PRO A 294 11.11 0.57 -5.56
C PRO A 294 11.97 -0.51 -4.91
N GLU A 295 11.97 -0.57 -3.57
CA GLU A 295 12.84 -1.42 -2.77
C GLU A 295 12.38 -2.87 -2.73
N TYR A 296 13.14 -3.75 -3.39
CA TYR A 296 12.78 -5.17 -3.50
C TYR A 296 12.73 -5.88 -2.14
N ASP A 297 13.50 -5.45 -1.15
CA ASP A 297 13.54 -6.08 0.18
C ASP A 297 12.22 -5.96 0.98
N TYR A 298 11.26 -5.16 0.50
CA TYR A 298 9.94 -5.00 1.11
C TYR A 298 8.83 -5.75 0.38
N VAL A 299 9.10 -6.42 -0.75
CA VAL A 299 8.05 -7.06 -1.57
C VAL A 299 7.30 -8.16 -0.82
N GLN A 300 7.98 -8.84 0.11
CA GLN A 300 7.44 -9.95 0.90
C GLN A 300 6.68 -9.50 2.15
N GLU A 301 6.75 -8.22 2.51
CA GLU A 301 6.03 -7.70 3.68
C GLU A 301 4.51 -7.71 3.40
N SER A 302 3.73 -8.12 4.40
CA SER A 302 2.27 -8.03 4.29
C SER A 302 1.82 -6.56 4.25
N ALA A 303 0.74 -6.29 3.54
CA ALA A 303 0.26 -4.94 3.31
C ALA A 303 -0.17 -4.26 4.62
N SER A 304 -0.85 -5.01 5.49
CA SER A 304 -1.30 -4.52 6.79
C SER A 304 -0.13 -4.22 7.75
N LYS A 305 0.88 -5.11 7.82
CA LYS A 305 2.07 -4.90 8.67
C LYS A 305 2.89 -3.71 8.19
N LEU A 306 3.10 -3.60 6.88
CA LEU A 306 3.83 -2.47 6.29
C LEU A 306 3.12 -1.14 6.59
N ALA A 307 1.79 -1.08 6.42
CA ALA A 307 1.00 0.08 6.75
C ALA A 307 1.09 0.48 8.23
N ALA A 308 0.98 -0.51 9.14
CA ALA A 308 1.08 -0.30 10.57
C ALA A 308 2.47 0.24 10.97
N SER A 309 3.55 -0.37 10.46
CA SER A 309 4.92 0.09 10.72
C SER A 309 5.21 1.48 10.15
N CYS A 310 4.70 1.81 8.96
CA CYS A 310 4.84 3.15 8.38
C CYS A 310 4.14 4.21 9.23
N LEU A 311 2.93 3.91 9.73
CA LEU A 311 2.21 4.82 10.62
C LEU A 311 2.93 4.98 11.96
N LEU A 312 3.38 3.89 12.58
CA LEU A 312 4.12 3.94 13.83
C LEU A 312 5.39 4.79 13.70
N LEU A 313 6.15 4.63 12.60
CA LEU A 313 7.32 5.46 12.34
C LEU A 313 6.94 6.93 12.20
N ALA A 314 5.89 7.27 11.43
CA ALA A 314 5.43 8.64 11.26
C ALA A 314 5.00 9.29 12.59
N LEU A 315 4.31 8.53 13.46
CA LEU A 315 3.92 8.98 14.80
C LEU A 315 5.14 9.28 15.68
N LYS A 316 6.16 8.40 15.66
CA LYS A 316 7.40 8.61 16.42
C LYS A 316 8.21 9.79 15.87
N MET A 317 8.32 9.94 14.55
CA MET A 317 8.97 11.10 13.91
C MET A 317 8.32 12.43 14.30
N LYS A 318 6.99 12.45 14.46
CA LYS A 318 6.22 13.64 14.87
C LYS A 318 6.06 13.77 16.38
N SER A 319 6.57 12.83 17.17
CA SER A 319 6.40 12.79 18.64
C SER A 319 4.91 12.80 19.07
N LEU A 320 4.05 12.13 18.31
CA LEU A 320 2.59 12.07 18.54
C LEU A 320 2.15 10.88 19.41
N GLY A 321 3.09 10.22 20.09
CA GLY A 321 2.81 9.09 20.98
C GLY A 321 3.16 7.71 20.40
N GLY A 322 2.67 6.67 21.07
CA GLY A 322 2.94 5.26 20.77
C GLY A 322 1.77 4.55 20.08
N TRP A 323 1.89 3.22 20.01
CA TRP A 323 0.84 2.36 19.47
C TRP A 323 -0.27 2.18 20.51
N SER A 324 -1.44 2.77 20.27
CA SER A 324 -2.56 2.77 21.23
C SER A 324 -3.27 1.41 21.29
N PRO A 325 -4.02 1.10 22.37
CA PRO A 325 -4.85 -0.10 22.44
C PRO A 325 -5.87 -0.20 21.28
N THR A 326 -6.42 0.93 20.84
CA THR A 326 -7.30 1.00 19.66
C THR A 326 -6.56 0.58 18.39
N LEU A 327 -5.33 1.06 18.17
CA LEU A 327 -4.50 0.66 17.04
C LEU A 327 -4.16 -0.83 17.08
N GLU A 328 -3.78 -1.36 18.24
CA GLU A 328 -3.50 -2.78 18.43
C GLU A 328 -4.75 -3.63 18.14
N TYR A 329 -5.93 -3.22 18.61
CA TYR A 329 -7.19 -3.91 18.33
C TYR A 329 -7.52 -3.97 16.83
N TYR A 330 -7.50 -2.83 16.13
CA TYR A 330 -7.90 -2.78 14.71
C TYR A 330 -6.82 -3.28 13.75
N SER A 331 -5.53 -3.14 14.10
CA SER A 331 -4.44 -3.66 13.27
C SER A 331 -4.16 -5.13 13.54
N GLY A 332 -4.42 -5.62 14.76
CA GLY A 332 -4.00 -6.93 15.23
C GLY A 332 -2.48 -7.09 15.33
N TYR A 333 -1.75 -5.99 15.53
CA TYR A 333 -0.31 -5.99 15.79
C TYR A 333 -0.01 -5.24 17.08
N SER A 334 0.81 -5.84 17.94
CA SER A 334 1.43 -5.14 19.06
C SER A 334 2.53 -4.20 18.58
N SER A 335 2.90 -3.21 19.40
CA SER A 335 4.03 -2.33 19.03
C SER A 335 5.32 -3.12 18.79
N GLN A 336 5.58 -4.16 19.59
CA GLN A 336 6.83 -4.94 19.57
C GLN A 336 7.00 -5.71 18.25
N GLU A 337 5.91 -6.28 17.71
CA GLU A 337 5.92 -6.98 16.42
C GLU A 337 6.27 -6.06 15.24
N LEU A 338 6.00 -4.76 15.38
CA LEU A 338 6.27 -3.74 14.36
C LEU A 338 7.69 -3.17 14.44
N HIS A 339 8.36 -3.25 15.61
CA HIS A 339 9.67 -2.61 15.83
C HIS A 339 10.74 -2.98 14.79
N PRO A 340 10.94 -4.25 14.40
CA PRO A 340 11.97 -4.60 13.43
C PRO A 340 11.76 -3.91 12.08
N LEU A 341 10.50 -3.86 11.60
CA LEU A 341 10.17 -3.22 10.33
C LEU A 341 10.25 -1.69 10.44
N VAL A 342 9.85 -1.10 11.57
CA VAL A 342 10.01 0.34 11.82
C VAL A 342 11.49 0.77 11.75
N LYS A 343 12.41 -0.02 12.33
CA LYS A 343 13.85 0.26 12.26
C LYS A 343 14.37 0.20 10.81
N ARG A 344 13.96 -0.83 10.05
CA ARG A 344 14.30 -0.97 8.62
C ARG A 344 13.77 0.22 7.79
N LEU A 345 12.53 0.63 8.02
CA LEU A 345 11.93 1.79 7.36
C LEU A 345 12.68 3.09 7.69
N ASN A 346 13.04 3.31 8.96
CA ASN A 346 13.82 4.49 9.33
C ASN A 346 15.20 4.49 8.66
N PHE A 347 15.86 3.33 8.60
CA PHE A 347 17.12 3.17 7.87
C PHE A 347 16.97 3.50 6.38
N LEU A 348 15.91 3.02 5.73
CA LEU A 348 15.57 3.36 4.34
C LEU A 348 15.47 4.89 4.13
N LEU A 349 14.90 5.62 5.09
CA LEU A 349 14.82 7.07 4.96
C LEU A 349 16.19 7.77 5.10
N THR A 350 17.10 7.21 5.90
CA THR A 350 18.47 7.74 6.09
C THR A 350 19.42 7.41 4.94
N TYR A 351 19.24 6.25 4.32
CA TYR A 351 20.14 5.75 3.29
C TYR A 351 19.69 6.24 1.91
N GLN A 352 20.50 7.09 1.26
CA GLN A 352 20.26 7.52 -0.12
C GLN A 352 20.96 6.53 -1.05
N HIS A 353 20.28 5.44 -1.42
CA HIS A 353 20.93 4.34 -2.16
C HIS A 353 21.32 4.73 -3.60
N ASP A 354 20.53 5.58 -4.26
CA ASP A 354 20.79 5.97 -5.64
C ASP A 354 20.29 7.39 -5.93
N ASP A 355 21.18 8.24 -6.40
CA ASP A 355 20.87 9.59 -6.88
C ASP A 355 19.92 9.59 -8.10
N LYS A 356 19.64 8.44 -8.70
CA LYS A 356 18.79 8.32 -9.88
C LYS A 356 17.32 8.10 -9.57
N LEU A 357 16.98 7.43 -8.46
CA LEU A 357 15.59 7.11 -8.09
C LEU A 357 15.02 8.21 -7.20
N LYS A 358 14.45 9.25 -7.83
CA LYS A 358 14.06 10.50 -7.15
C LYS A 358 12.57 10.79 -7.22
N ALA A 359 11.76 10.01 -7.93
CA ALA A 359 10.37 10.34 -8.20
C ALA A 359 9.56 10.48 -6.89
N VAL A 360 9.61 9.48 -6.00
CA VAL A 360 8.88 9.52 -4.73
C VAL A 360 9.31 10.71 -3.87
N ARG A 361 10.62 10.93 -3.67
CA ARG A 361 11.08 12.06 -2.85
C ARG A 361 10.72 13.41 -3.48
N THR A 362 10.77 13.52 -4.81
CA THR A 362 10.40 14.75 -5.52
C THR A 362 8.91 15.05 -5.36
N LYS A 363 8.05 14.05 -5.59
CA LYS A 363 6.60 14.12 -5.35
C LYS A 363 6.27 14.64 -3.96
N TYR A 364 6.78 13.98 -2.92
CA TYR A 364 6.47 14.33 -1.52
C TYR A 364 7.26 15.53 -0.97
N SER A 365 8.18 16.10 -1.75
CA SER A 365 8.81 17.39 -1.43
C SER A 365 7.94 18.58 -1.83
N HIS A 366 6.92 18.35 -2.65
CA HIS A 366 5.99 19.39 -3.08
C HIS A 366 5.05 19.83 -1.94
N ARG A 367 4.66 21.11 -1.94
CA ARG A 367 3.84 21.73 -0.88
C ARG A 367 2.46 21.08 -0.71
N VAL A 368 1.90 20.56 -1.80
CA VAL A 368 0.63 19.81 -1.81
C VAL A 368 0.70 18.57 -0.89
N PHE A 369 1.89 17.99 -0.73
CA PHE A 369 2.16 16.87 0.17
C PHE A 369 2.80 17.32 1.49
N PHE A 370 2.59 18.57 1.91
CA PHE A 370 3.14 19.16 3.13
C PHE A 370 4.67 19.12 3.21
N GLU A 371 5.35 18.91 2.08
CA GLU A 371 6.80 18.77 2.01
C GLU A 371 7.36 17.68 2.96
N VAL A 372 6.57 16.63 3.24
CA VAL A 372 6.93 15.61 4.25
C VAL A 372 8.23 14.89 3.95
N ALA A 373 8.67 14.83 2.69
CA ALA A 373 9.96 14.27 2.30
C ALA A 373 11.16 15.04 2.86
N LYS A 374 10.97 16.30 3.29
CA LYS A 374 11.99 17.12 3.97
C LYS A 374 12.08 16.84 5.47
N SER A 375 11.17 16.02 6.02
CA SER A 375 11.23 15.63 7.43
C SER A 375 12.49 14.81 7.69
N ALA A 376 13.27 15.20 8.69
CA ALA A 376 14.47 14.47 9.06
C ALA A 376 14.10 13.07 9.60
N PRO A 377 14.75 11.99 9.12
CA PRO A 377 14.64 10.68 9.75
C PRO A 377 15.07 10.74 11.21
N MET A 378 14.61 9.78 12.03
CA MET A 378 15.05 9.72 13.42
C MET A 378 16.47 9.17 13.50
N ASP A 379 17.27 9.72 14.42
CA ASP A 379 18.49 9.05 14.86
C ASP A 379 18.15 7.65 15.42
N MET A 380 18.95 6.64 15.06
CA MET A 380 18.61 5.25 15.37
C MET A 380 18.54 5.00 16.88
N LEU A 381 19.45 5.58 17.67
CA LEU A 381 19.43 5.42 19.13
C LEU A 381 18.19 6.07 19.74
N LYS A 382 17.81 7.26 19.26
CA LYS A 382 16.57 7.93 19.67
C LYS A 382 15.33 7.11 19.31
N LEU A 383 15.31 6.52 18.12
CA LEU A 383 14.22 5.64 17.69
C LEU A 383 14.10 4.42 18.61
N GLU A 384 15.21 3.77 18.95
CA GLU A 384 15.18 2.60 19.85
C GLU A 384 14.64 2.93 21.24
N VAL A 385 15.02 4.08 21.79
CA VAL A 385 14.46 4.56 23.06
C VAL A 385 12.96 4.83 22.91
N ALA A 386 12.57 5.54 21.84
CA ALA A 386 11.18 5.88 21.59
C ALA A 386 10.29 4.66 21.31
N LEU A 387 10.84 3.54 20.81
CA LEU A 387 10.09 2.30 20.60
C LEU A 387 9.89 1.50 21.90
N LYS A 388 10.75 1.68 22.91
CA LYS A 388 10.64 1.03 24.22
C LYS A 388 9.65 1.72 25.17
N SER A 389 9.30 2.97 24.84
CA SER A 389 8.29 3.81 25.50
C SER A 389 6.96 3.74 24.77
#